data_AF-A0A3D5J8K3-F1
#
_entry.id   AF-A0A3D5J8K3-F1
#
_cell.length_a   1.000
_cell.length_b   1.000
_cell.length_c   1.000
_cell.angle_alpha   90.00
_cell.angle_beta   90.00
_cell.angle_gamma   90.00
#
_symmetry.space_group_name_H-M   'P 1'
#
loop_
_entity.id
_entity.type
_entity.pdbx_description
1 polymer ?
#
loop_
_entity_poly.entity_id
_entity_poly.type
_entity_poly.pdbx_seq_one_letter_code
_entity_poly.pdbx_strand_id
1 'polypeptide(L)'
;IVVSTHNLGSVPQFCNDVMLINKKLLAYGPIETTFTQENLKRAFGSMFREHRLSSIINTSKNSEETFTIITDDERPAVFYEKYGVNEINKSGKKL
;
A
#
# COMPACT_ATOMS: atom_id res chain seq x y z
N ILE A 1 -13.81 17.51 12.15
CA ILE A 1 -14.40 17.63 10.80
C ILE A 1 -14.43 16.24 10.21
N VAL A 2 -15.53 15.85 9.55
CA VAL A 2 -15.63 14.54 8.87
C VAL A 2 -15.97 14.82 7.42
N VAL A 3 -15.22 14.21 6.51
CA VAL A 3 -15.42 14.33 5.07
C VAL A 3 -15.53 12.93 4.49
N SER A 4 -16.57 12.69 3.69
CA SER A 4 -16.68 11.48 2.87
C SER A 4 -16.10 11.80 1.51
N THR A 5 -15.14 10.99 1.03
CA THR A 5 -14.49 11.17 -0.27
C THR A 5 -14.32 9.84 -0.97
N HIS A 6 -14.48 9.82 -2.29
CA HIS A 6 -14.09 8.71 -3.16
C HIS A 6 -12.67 8.88 -3.71
N ASN A 7 -12.06 10.07 -3.58
CA ASN A 7 -10.73 10.35 -4.08
C ASN A 7 -9.63 9.85 -3.13
N LEU A 8 -9.24 8.59 -3.33
CA LEU A 8 -8.19 7.92 -2.54
C LEU A 8 -6.85 8.65 -2.56
N GLY A 9 -6.41 9.15 -3.71
CA GLY A 9 -5.10 9.79 -3.87
C GLY A 9 -4.93 11.07 -3.05
N SER A 10 -6.04 11.73 -2.69
CA SER A 10 -6.02 12.97 -1.91
C SER A 10 -5.97 12.75 -0.40
N VAL A 11 -6.44 11.60 0.09
CA VAL A 11 -6.64 11.34 1.54
C VAL A 11 -5.37 11.56 2.37
N PRO A 12 -4.19 11.05 1.97
CA PRO A 12 -2.97 11.23 2.76
C PRO A 12 -2.51 12.68 2.94
N GLN A 13 -2.95 13.58 2.05
CA GLN A 13 -2.56 14.99 2.08
C GLN A 13 -3.42 15.84 3.00
N PHE A 14 -4.69 15.45 3.22
CA PHE A 14 -5.69 16.32 3.86
C PHE A 14 -6.26 15.77 5.16
N CYS A 15 -6.14 14.47 5.40
CA CYS A 15 -6.68 13.84 6.59
C CYS A 15 -5.55 13.51 7.59
N ASN A 16 -5.92 13.35 8.86
CA ASN A 16 -5.03 12.79 9.89
C ASN A 16 -5.40 11.34 10.17
N ASP A 17 -6.70 11.10 10.32
CA ASP A 17 -7.30 9.78 10.53
C ASP A 17 -8.21 9.39 9.36
N VAL A 18 -8.44 8.08 9.20
CA VAL A 18 -9.34 7.52 8.19
C VAL A 18 -10.30 6.52 8.82
N MET A 19 -11.54 6.50 8.31
CA MET A 19 -12.55 5.47 8.59
C MET A 19 -12.83 4.71 7.30
N LEU A 20 -12.45 3.44 7.24
CA LEU A 20 -12.69 2.59 6.08
C LEU A 20 -13.97 1.79 6.29
N ILE A 21 -14.94 1.97 5.40
CA ILE A 21 -16.30 1.44 5.55
C ILE A 21 -16.68 0.64 4.30
N ASN A 22 -17.22 -0.56 4.48
CA ASN A 22 -17.91 -1.33 3.45
C ASN A 22 -19.10 -2.04 4.09
N LYS A 23 -20.28 -1.42 4.04
CA LYS A 23 -21.51 -1.77 4.79
C LYS A 23 -21.38 -1.77 6.32
N LYS A 24 -20.16 -1.94 6.84
CA LYS A 24 -19.72 -1.87 8.23
C LYS A 24 -18.37 -1.17 8.31
N LEU A 25 -18.02 -0.66 9.48
CA LEU A 25 -16.68 -0.17 9.76
C LEU A 25 -15.68 -1.34 9.69
N LEU A 26 -14.62 -1.17 8.89
CA LEU A 26 -13.57 -2.17 8.70
C LEU A 26 -12.31 -1.84 9.49
N ALA A 27 -11.93 -0.57 9.51
CA ALA A 27 -10.76 -0.06 10.21
C ALA A 27 -10.92 1.44 10.49
N TYR A 28 -10.34 1.92 11.58
CA TYR A 28 -10.31 3.32 11.96
C TYR A 28 -9.01 3.65 12.68
N GLY A 29 -8.42 4.79 12.34
CA GLY A 29 -7.22 5.32 13.00
C GLY A 29 -6.37 6.18 12.08
N PRO A 30 -5.11 6.43 12.47
CA PRO A 30 -4.17 7.26 11.72
C PRO A 30 -3.90 6.71 10.32
N ILE A 31 -3.63 7.61 9.36
CA ILE A 31 -3.32 7.22 7.97
C ILE A 31 -2.17 6.22 7.92
N GLU A 32 -1.12 6.43 8.72
CA GLU A 32 0.13 5.65 8.69
C GLU A 32 -0.10 4.17 9.00
N THR A 33 -1.13 3.85 9.81
CA THR A 33 -1.41 2.49 10.27
C THR A 33 -2.69 1.92 9.68
N THR A 34 -3.58 2.78 9.18
CA THR A 34 -4.93 2.39 8.77
C THR A 34 -5.13 2.45 7.25
N PHE A 35 -4.51 3.42 6.57
CA PHE A 35 -4.63 3.61 5.12
C PHE A 35 -3.67 2.69 4.34
N THR A 36 -3.77 1.38 4.59
CA THR A 36 -2.90 0.36 4.02
C THR A 36 -3.53 -0.29 2.79
N GLN A 37 -2.71 -0.87 1.90
CA GLN A 37 -3.20 -1.61 0.73
C GLN A 37 -4.20 -2.72 1.12
N GLU A 38 -3.92 -3.46 2.20
CA GLU A 38 -4.80 -4.52 2.69
C GLU A 38 -6.18 -3.99 3.11
N ASN A 39 -6.20 -2.90 3.88
CA ASN A 39 -7.46 -2.32 4.34
C ASN A 39 -8.25 -1.69 3.19
N LEU A 40 -7.57 -1.05 2.23
CA LEU A 40 -8.19 -0.51 1.02
C LEU A 40 -8.80 -1.63 0.16
N LYS A 41 -8.10 -2.76 -0.04
CA LYS A 41 -8.66 -3.93 -0.73
C LYS A 41 -9.97 -4.40 -0.10
N ARG A 42 -10.02 -4.46 1.24
CA ARG A 42 -11.23 -4.87 1.97
C ARG A 42 -12.38 -3.86 1.85
N ALA A 43 -12.05 -2.57 1.80
CA ALA A 43 -13.04 -1.49 1.65
C ALA A 43 -13.64 -1.43 0.23
N PHE A 44 -12.81 -1.54 -0.81
CA PHE A 44 -13.23 -1.35 -2.21
C PHE A 44 -13.54 -2.65 -2.96
N GLY A 45 -13.13 -3.82 -2.45
CA GLY A 45 -13.48 -5.12 -3.03
C GLY A 45 -13.04 -5.28 -4.49
N SER A 46 -13.96 -5.66 -5.38
CA SER A 46 -13.70 -5.93 -6.80
C SER A 46 -13.53 -4.69 -7.67
N MET A 47 -13.85 -3.49 -7.16
CA MET A 47 -13.55 -2.22 -7.84
C MET A 47 -12.07 -1.82 -7.67
N PHE A 48 -11.33 -2.56 -6.85
CA PHE A 48 -9.91 -2.38 -6.65
C PHE A 48 -9.11 -2.82 -7.90
N ARG A 49 -8.73 -1.86 -8.75
CA ARG A 49 -7.78 -2.09 -9.84
C ARG A 49 -6.36 -1.91 -9.31
N GLU A 50 -5.68 -3.04 -9.12
CA GLU A 50 -4.24 -3.08 -8.81
C GLU A 50 -3.44 -3.19 -10.11
N HIS A 51 -2.65 -2.17 -10.41
CA HIS A 51 -1.63 -2.27 -11.45
C HIS A 51 -0.27 -2.40 -10.77
N ARG A 52 0.26 -3.62 -10.74
CA ARG A 52 1.64 -3.87 -10.32
C ARG A 52 2.56 -3.49 -11.46
N LEU A 53 3.31 -2.41 -11.30
CA LEU A 53 4.41 -2.11 -12.20
C LEU A 53 5.64 -2.82 -11.66
N SER A 54 5.97 -3.97 -12.24
CA SER A 54 7.31 -4.55 -12.10
C SER A 54 8.23 -3.72 -12.97
N SER A 55 8.80 -2.68 -12.39
CA SER A 55 9.80 -1.88 -13.08
C SER A 55 11.06 -2.74 -13.24
N ILE A 56 11.41 -3.08 -14.48
CA ILE A 56 12.76 -3.55 -14.85
C ILE A 56 13.71 -2.36 -14.66
N ILE A 57 13.99 -1.99 -13.41
CA ILE A 57 15.04 -1.02 -13.11
C ILE A 57 16.27 -1.87 -12.84
N ASN A 58 17.11 -2.02 -13.87
CA ASN A 58 18.48 -2.53 -13.75
C ASN A 58 19.29 -1.56 -12.86
N THR A 59 19.03 -1.59 -11.56
CA THR A 59 19.93 -1.02 -10.56
C THR A 59 20.72 -2.20 -10.01
N SER A 60 22.05 -2.07 -10.03
CA SER A 60 23.09 -3.07 -9.73
C SER A 60 23.01 -3.81 -8.38
N LYS A 61 21.87 -3.88 -7.68
CA LYS A 61 21.70 -4.66 -6.46
C LYS A 61 20.31 -5.26 -6.44
N ASN A 62 20.24 -6.57 -6.69
CA ASN A 62 19.39 -7.61 -6.12
C ASN A 62 18.24 -7.19 -5.16
N SER A 63 17.41 -6.21 -5.53
CA SER A 63 16.21 -5.82 -4.77
C SER A 63 15.07 -5.65 -5.76
N GLU A 64 14.07 -6.51 -5.62
CA GLU A 64 12.80 -6.40 -6.33
C GLU A 64 12.03 -5.22 -5.71
N GLU A 65 12.04 -4.08 -6.39
CA GLU A 65 11.23 -2.91 -6.01
C GLU A 65 9.84 -3.06 -6.62
N THR A 66 8.79 -3.05 -5.79
CA THR A 66 7.42 -3.21 -6.27
C THR A 66 6.62 -1.95 -6.02
N PHE A 67 6.06 -1.41 -7.10
CA PHE A 67 5.13 -0.30 -7.06
C PHE A 67 3.71 -0.84 -7.24
N THR A 68 2.84 -0.54 -6.27
CA THR A 68 1.41 -0.86 -6.34
C THR A 68 0.66 0.43 -6.62
N ILE A 69 0.03 0.52 -7.79
CA ILE A 69 -0.89 1.60 -8.12
C ILE A 69 -2.31 1.13 -7.83
N ILE A 70 -2.99 1.81 -6.92
CA ILE A 70 -4.40 1.62 -6.58
C ILE A 70 -5.16 2.82 -7.13
N THR A 71 -6.11 2.60 -8.04
CA THR A 71 -6.88 3.72 -8.62
C THR A 71 -8.38 3.53 -8.41
N ASP A 72 -9.03 4.65 -8.12
CA ASP A 72 -10.47 4.86 -8.35
C ASP A 72 -10.67 5.51 -9.74
N ASP A 73 -11.84 6.08 -10.05
CA ASP A 73 -12.13 6.78 -11.33
C ASP A 73 -11.45 8.17 -11.46
N GLU A 74 -10.70 8.62 -10.45
CA GLU A 74 -9.99 9.92 -10.46
C GLU A 74 -8.46 9.81 -10.40
N ARG A 75 -7.86 9.89 -9.21
CA ARG A 75 -6.40 9.90 -9.01
C ARG A 75 -5.93 8.60 -8.35
N PRO A 76 -4.83 7.99 -8.84
CA PRO A 76 -4.27 6.81 -8.22
C PRO A 76 -3.61 7.14 -6.88
N ALA A 77 -3.82 6.29 -5.88
CA ALA A 77 -2.97 6.15 -4.71
C ALA A 77 -1.80 5.21 -5.05
N VAL A 78 -0.56 5.68 -4.83
CA VAL A 78 0.66 4.93 -5.16
C VAL A 78 1.31 4.45 -3.87
N PHE A 79 1.55 3.14 -3.79
CA PHE A 79 2.23 2.49 -2.68
C PHE A 79 3.57 1.95 -3.16
N TYR A 80 4.61 2.19 -2.36
CA TYR A 80 5.97 1.74 -2.63
C TYR A 80 6.40 0.72 -1.57
N GLU A 81 6.75 -0.49 -2.02
CA GLU A 81 7.31 -1.53 -1.17
C GLU A 81 8.70 -1.92 -1.69
N LYS A 82 9.69 -1.90 -0.79
CA LYS A 82 11.05 -2.34 -1.09
C LYS A 82 11.28 -3.72 -0.47
N TYR A 83 11.40 -4.75 -1.29
CA TYR A 83 11.83 -6.06 -0.82
C TYR A 83 13.37 -6.08 -0.69
N GLY A 84 13.85 -6.13 0.55
CA GLY A 84 15.23 -6.49 0.83
C GLY A 84 15.41 -8.01 0.69
N VAL A 85 16.24 -8.46 -0.23
CA VAL A 85 16.68 -9.86 -0.26
C VAL A 85 17.50 -10.08 1.00
N ASN A 86 16.98 -10.88 1.94
CA ASN A 86 17.73 -11.32 3.11
C ASN A 86 18.90 -12.21 2.63
N GLU A 87 20.13 -11.72 2.77
CA GLU A 87 21.32 -12.56 2.70
C GLU A 87 21.27 -13.57 3.85
N ILE A 88 20.94 -14.82 3.52
CA ILE A 88 21.13 -15.96 4.42
C ILE A 88 22.64 -16.18 4.59
N ASN A 89 23.23 -15.47 5.56
CA ASN A 89 24.57 -15.77 6.05
C ASN A 89 24.55 -17.15 6.74
N LYS A 90 24.88 -18.21 6.00
CA LYS A 90 25.32 -19.48 6.60
C LYS A 90 26.75 -19.28 7.12
N SER A 91 26.89 -18.73 8.31
CA SER A 91 28.09 -18.91 9.11
C SER A 91 27.70 -19.24 10.54
N GLY A 92 27.90 -20.50 10.91
CA GLY A 92 27.66 -20.99 12.25
C GLY A 92 27.61 -22.51 12.38
N LYS A 93 28.76 -23.19 12.30
CA LYS A 93 29.14 -24.09 13.40
C LYS A 93 30.62 -24.45 13.37
N LYS A 94 31.28 -24.01 14.43
CA LYS A 94 32.54 -24.51 14.99
C LYS A 94 32.33 -25.97 15.45
N LEU A 95 33.15 -26.89 14.94
CA LEU A 95 33.67 -28.08 15.64
C LEU A 95 35.10 -28.30 15.14
#